data_AF-A0AAD4Q2E5-F1
#
_entry.id   AF-A0AAD4Q2E5-F1
#
_cell.length_a   1.000
_cell.length_b   1.000
_cell.length_c   1.000
_cell.angle_alpha   90.00
_cell.angle_beta   90.00
_cell.angle_gamma   90.00
#
_symmetry.space_group_name_H-M   'P 1'
#
loop_
_entity.id
_entity.type
_entity.pdbx_description
1 polymer ?
#
loop_
_entity_poly.entity_id
_entity_poly.type
_entity_poly.pdbx_seq_one_letter_code
_entity_poly.pdbx_strand_id
1 'polypeptide(L)'
;MAPLVWLVTGCSSGFGVKQFVLQALARGDKVIATGRNAPTKLAHLEGNGASILNLDLTMPESEIADRIKEAHQIHGRIDILVNNAGYLEVGTVEELSLDRVQRSFATNYFGPLKITRAILPVMRDQKSGTVAFMGSIGGWGAVPNSSAYAACKYALEALTEALQSEFAALFGNDINFIVFEPGYFRTEIFSTSNAIHPPTDLPEYEAFNQASEKRQRKIYQNEPGDPVKGVARMIEVLTGTGLATGKTFPLRLPLGSDSLHVVRKKCQDTLKLCDEWEDVIMSTDLPSKANEHL
;
A
#
# COMPACT_ATOMS: atom_id res chain seq x y z
N MET A 1 8.23 -22.48 14.61
CA MET A 1 6.86 -21.93 14.61
C MET A 1 6.06 -22.66 13.53
N ALA A 2 4.74 -22.76 13.68
CA ALA A 2 3.91 -23.31 12.61
C ALA A 2 3.98 -22.41 11.36
N PRO A 3 3.90 -22.97 10.14
CA PRO A 3 3.82 -22.17 8.91
C PRO A 3 2.66 -21.17 8.95
N LEU A 4 2.92 -19.93 8.56
CA LEU A 4 1.88 -18.93 8.33
C LEU A 4 1.27 -19.08 6.95
N VAL A 5 0.02 -18.64 6.78
CA VAL A 5 -0.66 -18.58 5.48
C VAL A 5 -0.76 -17.14 5.00
N TRP A 6 -0.12 -16.86 3.87
CA TRP A 6 -0.06 -15.55 3.23
C TRP A 6 -1.02 -15.49 2.05
N LEU A 7 -1.81 -14.42 1.98
CA LEU A 7 -2.56 -14.03 0.78
C LEU A 7 -1.92 -12.76 0.20
N VAL A 8 -1.33 -12.85 -0.99
CA VAL A 8 -0.59 -11.74 -1.60
C VAL A 8 -1.25 -11.33 -2.91
N THR A 9 -1.60 -10.05 -3.04
CA THR A 9 -2.22 -9.52 -4.27
C THR A 9 -1.20 -8.89 -5.21
N GLY A 10 -1.46 -8.94 -6.51
CA GLY A 10 -0.59 -8.30 -7.51
C GLY A 10 0.73 -9.05 -7.71
N CYS A 11 0.66 -10.37 -7.72
CA CYS A 11 1.81 -11.25 -7.81
C CYS A 11 2.34 -11.45 -9.24
N SER A 12 2.10 -10.55 -10.21
CA SER A 12 2.61 -10.72 -11.59
C SER A 12 3.96 -10.05 -11.84
N SER A 13 4.37 -9.09 -10.99
CA SER A 13 5.64 -8.37 -11.11
C SER A 13 6.03 -7.72 -9.78
N GLY A 14 7.10 -6.92 -9.76
CA GLY A 14 7.49 -6.08 -8.62
C GLY A 14 7.76 -6.86 -7.33
N PHE A 15 7.31 -6.31 -6.20
CA PHE A 15 7.44 -6.97 -4.89
C PHE A 15 6.63 -8.28 -4.80
N GLY A 16 5.49 -8.36 -5.48
CA GLY A 16 4.58 -9.51 -5.43
C GLY A 16 5.19 -10.82 -5.91
N VAL A 17 5.56 -10.92 -7.20
CA VAL A 17 5.91 -12.23 -7.82
C VAL A 17 7.25 -12.79 -7.34
N LYS A 18 8.30 -11.95 -7.30
CA LYS A 18 9.66 -12.44 -7.06
C LYS A 18 10.06 -12.41 -5.59
N GLN A 19 9.44 -11.56 -4.78
CA GLN A 19 9.95 -11.30 -3.45
C GLN A 19 9.00 -11.81 -2.37
N PHE A 20 7.76 -11.34 -2.30
CA PHE A 20 6.85 -11.78 -1.23
C PHE A 20 6.57 -13.28 -1.32
N VAL A 21 6.18 -13.76 -2.51
CA VAL A 21 5.84 -15.18 -2.69
C VAL A 21 7.04 -16.08 -2.42
N LEU A 22 8.18 -15.84 -3.09
CA LEU A 22 9.34 -16.72 -2.98
C LEU A 22 9.99 -16.66 -1.59
N GLN A 23 10.09 -15.49 -0.96
CA GLN A 23 10.71 -15.37 0.36
C GLN A 23 9.81 -15.96 1.47
N ALA A 24 8.49 -15.81 1.38
CA ALA A 24 7.57 -16.46 2.33
C ALA A 24 7.63 -18.00 2.17
N LEU A 25 7.58 -18.52 0.94
CA LEU A 25 7.74 -19.96 0.68
C LEU A 25 9.09 -20.50 1.20
N ALA A 26 10.19 -19.75 1.03
CA ALA A 26 11.51 -20.13 1.52
C ALA A 26 11.59 -20.21 3.06
N ARG A 27 10.68 -19.55 3.78
CA ARG A 27 10.54 -19.67 5.25
C ARG A 27 9.75 -20.92 5.67
N GLY A 28 9.19 -21.65 4.71
CA GLY A 28 8.28 -22.77 4.95
C GLY A 28 6.82 -22.37 5.14
N ASP A 29 6.49 -21.08 4.96
CA ASP A 29 5.12 -20.58 4.99
C ASP A 29 4.33 -21.03 3.75
N LYS A 30 3.01 -20.91 3.80
CA LYS A 30 2.10 -21.16 2.65
C LYS A 30 1.71 -19.85 2.01
N VAL A 31 1.63 -19.82 0.68
CA VAL A 31 1.33 -18.59 -0.06
C VAL A 31 0.24 -18.84 -1.09
N ILE A 32 -0.80 -18.01 -1.04
CA ILE A 32 -1.81 -17.86 -2.06
C ILE A 32 -1.45 -16.61 -2.87
N ALA A 33 -0.91 -16.81 -4.06
CA ALA A 33 -0.47 -15.75 -4.96
C ALA A 33 -1.60 -15.38 -5.92
N THR A 34 -1.99 -14.09 -5.95
CA THR A 34 -3.12 -13.64 -6.77
C THR A 34 -2.74 -12.57 -7.79
N GLY A 35 -3.54 -12.51 -8.86
CA GLY A 35 -3.44 -11.49 -9.89
C GLY A 35 -4.46 -11.70 -11.01
N ARG A 36 -4.40 -10.84 -12.02
CA ARG A 36 -5.24 -10.97 -13.22
C ARG A 36 -4.67 -12.03 -14.16
N ASN A 37 -5.54 -12.89 -14.68
CA ASN A 37 -5.17 -14.05 -15.50
C ASN A 37 -4.11 -14.92 -14.79
N ALA A 38 -4.28 -15.08 -13.47
CA ALA A 38 -3.29 -15.73 -12.62
C ALA A 38 -2.91 -17.16 -13.05
N PRO A 39 -3.86 -18.04 -13.46
CA PRO A 39 -3.52 -19.41 -13.90
C PRO A 39 -2.51 -19.45 -15.05
N THR A 40 -2.47 -18.41 -15.89
CA THR A 40 -1.48 -18.31 -16.97
C THR A 40 -0.24 -17.55 -16.53
N LYS A 41 -0.40 -16.35 -15.94
CA LYS A 41 0.73 -15.46 -15.63
C LYS A 41 1.58 -15.95 -14.46
N LEU A 42 0.98 -16.70 -13.54
CA LEU A 42 1.61 -17.12 -12.28
C LEU A 42 1.89 -18.63 -12.21
N ALA A 43 1.65 -19.39 -13.29
CA ALA A 43 1.85 -20.84 -13.32
C ALA A 43 3.24 -21.27 -12.84
N HIS A 44 4.28 -20.49 -13.13
CA HIS A 44 5.65 -20.75 -12.69
C HIS A 44 5.81 -20.76 -11.14
N LEU A 45 4.92 -20.11 -10.40
CA LEU A 45 4.93 -20.10 -8.93
C LEU A 45 4.32 -21.37 -8.32
N GLU A 46 3.49 -22.12 -9.05
CA GLU A 46 2.98 -23.42 -8.58
C GLU A 46 4.12 -24.41 -8.36
N GLY A 47 5.10 -24.43 -9.26
CA GLY A 47 6.31 -25.23 -9.12
C GLY A 47 7.17 -24.87 -7.90
N ASN A 48 6.96 -23.69 -7.31
CA ASN A 48 7.61 -23.26 -6.06
C ASN A 48 6.76 -23.59 -4.82
N GLY A 49 5.53 -24.09 -4.99
CA GLY A 49 4.62 -24.45 -3.92
C GLY A 49 3.58 -23.39 -3.54
N ALA A 50 3.41 -22.33 -4.35
CA ALA A 50 2.32 -21.38 -4.18
C ALA A 50 0.99 -21.95 -4.70
N SER A 51 -0.11 -21.61 -4.04
CA SER A 51 -1.45 -21.75 -4.61
C SER A 51 -1.80 -20.51 -5.43
N ILE A 52 -2.35 -20.71 -6.62
CA ILE A 52 -2.65 -19.61 -7.55
C ILE A 52 -4.14 -19.34 -7.57
N LEU A 53 -4.51 -18.07 -7.42
CA LEU A 53 -5.90 -17.64 -7.47
C LEU A 53 -6.06 -16.40 -8.35
N ASN A 54 -7.04 -16.43 -9.26
CA ASN A 54 -7.36 -15.25 -10.06
C ASN A 54 -8.09 -14.22 -9.18
N LEU A 55 -7.59 -12.98 -9.18
CA LEU A 55 -8.20 -11.86 -8.46
C LEU A 55 -7.92 -10.57 -9.22
N ASP A 56 -8.97 -9.91 -9.68
CA ASP A 56 -8.91 -8.55 -10.18
C ASP A 56 -9.49 -7.60 -9.13
N LEU A 57 -8.70 -6.60 -8.75
CA LEU A 57 -9.07 -5.63 -7.73
C LEU A 57 -10.26 -4.77 -8.15
N THR A 58 -10.55 -4.67 -9.44
CA THR A 58 -11.69 -3.89 -9.96
C THR A 58 -12.99 -4.68 -10.04
N MET A 59 -13.00 -5.97 -9.69
CA MET A 59 -14.23 -6.78 -9.61
C MET A 59 -15.25 -6.21 -8.62
N PRO A 60 -16.55 -6.49 -8.78
CA PRO A 60 -17.57 -6.18 -7.77
C PRO A 60 -17.21 -6.72 -6.37
N GLU A 61 -17.69 -6.05 -5.32
CA GLU A 61 -17.39 -6.43 -3.93
C GLU A 61 -17.83 -7.87 -3.60
N SER A 62 -18.98 -8.32 -4.13
CA SER A 62 -19.46 -9.70 -3.97
C SER A 62 -18.52 -10.73 -4.57
N GLU A 63 -17.99 -10.47 -5.78
CA GLU A 63 -17.05 -11.37 -6.43
C GLU A 63 -15.71 -11.42 -5.69
N ILE A 64 -15.23 -10.28 -5.18
CA ILE A 64 -14.05 -10.26 -4.31
C ILE A 64 -14.29 -11.10 -3.05
N ALA A 65 -15.45 -10.99 -2.41
CA ALA A 65 -15.79 -11.80 -1.24
C ALA A 65 -15.76 -13.30 -1.56
N ASP A 66 -16.28 -13.72 -2.72
CA ASP A 66 -16.23 -15.11 -3.17
C ASP A 66 -14.78 -15.59 -3.38
N ARG A 67 -13.93 -14.75 -4.00
CA ARG A 67 -12.49 -15.08 -4.17
C ARG A 67 -11.77 -15.21 -2.82
N ILE A 68 -12.07 -14.35 -1.85
CA ILE A 68 -11.47 -14.44 -0.51
C ILE A 68 -11.94 -15.68 0.25
N LYS A 69 -13.20 -16.07 0.08
CA LYS A 69 -13.72 -17.35 0.61
C LYS A 69 -13.00 -18.55 -0.01
N GLU A 70 -12.81 -18.55 -1.33
CA GLU A 70 -12.03 -19.57 -2.03
C GLU A 70 -10.59 -19.63 -1.50
N ALA A 71 -9.92 -18.47 -1.35
CA ALA A 71 -8.58 -18.39 -0.77
C ALA A 71 -8.52 -19.01 0.63
N HIS A 72 -9.48 -18.66 1.50
CA HIS A 72 -9.54 -19.21 2.85
C HIS A 72 -9.71 -20.75 2.85
N GLN A 73 -10.50 -21.30 1.93
CA GLN A 73 -10.74 -22.75 1.83
C GLN A 73 -9.49 -23.57 1.45
N ILE A 74 -8.50 -22.97 0.79
CA ILE A 74 -7.28 -23.67 0.34
C ILE A 74 -6.46 -24.19 1.54
N HIS A 75 -6.34 -23.39 2.60
CA HIS A 75 -5.52 -23.71 3.77
C HIS A 75 -6.29 -23.66 5.11
N GLY A 76 -7.58 -23.28 5.09
CA GLY A 76 -8.45 -23.17 6.26
C GLY A 76 -8.12 -21.99 7.19
N ARG A 77 -7.18 -21.13 6.81
CA ARG A 77 -6.77 -19.91 7.54
C ARG A 77 -6.06 -18.93 6.62
N ILE A 78 -6.04 -17.66 6.99
CA ILE A 78 -5.20 -16.63 6.37
C ILE A 78 -4.63 -15.77 7.50
N ASP A 79 -3.31 -15.81 7.68
CA ASP A 79 -2.62 -15.11 8.77
C ASP A 79 -2.18 -13.71 8.35
N ILE A 80 -1.69 -13.59 7.10
CA ILE A 80 -1.16 -12.34 6.59
C ILE A 80 -1.78 -12.04 5.22
N LEU A 81 -2.49 -10.92 5.12
CA LEU A 81 -2.91 -10.34 3.85
C LEU A 81 -1.93 -9.24 3.45
N VAL A 82 -1.41 -9.30 2.21
CA VAL A 82 -0.60 -8.23 1.61
C VAL A 82 -1.35 -7.64 0.42
N ASN A 83 -1.95 -6.47 0.62
CA ASN A 83 -2.53 -5.64 -0.43
C ASN A 83 -1.40 -4.94 -1.22
N ASN A 84 -0.77 -5.67 -2.15
CA ASN A 84 0.37 -5.20 -2.93
C ASN A 84 0.02 -4.72 -4.35
N ALA A 85 -1.09 -5.20 -4.94
CA ALA A 85 -1.48 -4.76 -6.26
C ALA A 85 -1.70 -3.24 -6.35
N GLY A 86 -1.16 -2.63 -7.40
CA GLY A 86 -1.28 -1.20 -7.67
C GLY A 86 -0.46 -0.78 -8.89
N TYR A 87 -0.73 0.42 -9.40
CA TYR A 87 -0.02 1.00 -10.54
C TYR A 87 0.07 2.53 -10.38
N LEU A 88 1.00 3.15 -11.11
CA LEU A 88 1.20 4.59 -11.11
C LEU A 88 0.35 5.25 -12.21
N GLU A 89 -0.69 5.96 -11.81
CA GLU A 89 -1.47 6.83 -12.70
C GLU A 89 -0.72 8.17 -12.85
N VAL A 90 -0.16 8.43 -14.04
CA VAL A 90 0.63 9.64 -14.31
C VAL A 90 -0.20 10.65 -15.10
N GLY A 91 -0.21 11.90 -14.64
CA GLY A 91 -0.83 13.01 -15.37
C GLY A 91 -0.96 14.25 -14.50
N THR A 92 -0.90 15.43 -15.12
CA THR A 92 -1.17 16.69 -14.43
C THR A 92 -2.63 16.73 -13.96
N VAL A 93 -2.93 17.55 -12.95
CA VAL A 93 -4.30 17.61 -12.38
C VAL A 93 -5.32 18.09 -13.42
N GLU A 94 -4.95 19.02 -14.28
CA GLU A 94 -5.86 19.59 -15.30
C GLU A 94 -6.09 18.63 -16.47
N GLU A 95 -5.08 17.84 -16.87
CA GLU A 95 -5.18 16.94 -18.02
C GLU A 95 -5.72 15.55 -17.68
N LEU A 96 -5.58 15.13 -16.41
CA LEU A 96 -5.95 13.77 -16.02
C LEU A 96 -7.48 13.64 -15.97
N SER A 97 -8.04 12.90 -16.93
CA SER A 97 -9.48 12.68 -16.99
C SER A 97 -10.03 11.98 -15.74
N LEU A 98 -11.27 12.31 -15.37
CA LEU A 98 -11.91 11.72 -14.20
C LEU A 98 -12.04 10.19 -14.29
N ASP A 99 -12.21 9.62 -15.48
CA ASP A 99 -12.19 8.16 -15.68
C ASP A 99 -10.85 7.55 -15.23
N ARG A 100 -9.72 8.19 -15.56
CA ARG A 100 -8.40 7.74 -15.13
C ARG A 100 -8.24 7.86 -13.62
N VAL A 101 -8.70 8.97 -13.04
CA VAL A 101 -8.73 9.13 -11.58
C VAL A 101 -9.52 8.00 -10.94
N GLN A 102 -10.74 7.73 -11.43
CA GLN A 102 -11.60 6.66 -10.93
C GLN A 102 -10.95 5.27 -11.05
N ARG A 103 -10.28 4.97 -12.16
CA ARG A 103 -9.54 3.71 -12.35
C ARG A 103 -8.36 3.56 -11.38
N SER A 104 -7.65 4.66 -11.12
CA SER A 104 -6.58 4.68 -10.12
C SER A 104 -7.16 4.38 -8.74
N PHE A 105 -8.26 5.02 -8.34
CA PHE A 105 -8.94 4.73 -7.07
C PHE A 105 -9.50 3.31 -7.01
N ALA A 106 -10.09 2.80 -8.10
CA ALA A 106 -10.64 1.45 -8.18
C ALA A 106 -9.57 0.40 -7.87
N THR A 107 -8.35 0.59 -8.38
CA THR A 107 -7.25 -0.35 -8.18
C THR A 107 -6.47 -0.08 -6.91
N ASN A 108 -6.03 1.16 -6.69
CA ASN A 108 -5.08 1.52 -5.63
C ASN A 108 -5.73 1.74 -4.26
N TYR A 109 -7.06 1.91 -4.19
CA TYR A 109 -7.77 2.15 -2.92
C TYR A 109 -8.97 1.22 -2.71
N PHE A 110 -9.97 1.25 -3.60
CA PHE A 110 -11.19 0.46 -3.43
C PHE A 110 -10.94 -1.04 -3.52
N GLY A 111 -9.99 -1.48 -4.35
CA GLY A 111 -9.54 -2.87 -4.40
C GLY A 111 -9.07 -3.37 -3.02
N PRO A 112 -8.00 -2.79 -2.44
CA PRO A 112 -7.54 -3.11 -1.10
C PRO A 112 -8.63 -3.01 -0.03
N LEU A 113 -9.51 -2.01 -0.12
CA LEU A 113 -10.62 -1.85 0.83
C LEU A 113 -11.61 -3.03 0.75
N LYS A 114 -12.07 -3.40 -0.45
CA LYS A 114 -13.00 -4.53 -0.66
C LYS A 114 -12.39 -5.85 -0.17
N ILE A 115 -11.12 -6.09 -0.49
CA ILE A 115 -10.39 -7.29 -0.06
C ILE A 115 -10.26 -7.32 1.47
N THR A 116 -9.91 -6.18 2.07
CA THR A 116 -9.79 -6.05 3.53
C THR A 116 -11.14 -6.33 4.20
N ARG A 117 -12.23 -5.72 3.72
CA ARG A 117 -13.58 -5.98 4.24
C ARG A 117 -13.97 -7.46 4.17
N ALA A 118 -13.61 -8.14 3.09
CA ALA A 118 -13.88 -9.57 2.91
C ALA A 118 -13.02 -10.47 3.83
N ILE A 119 -11.78 -10.09 4.16
CA ILE A 119 -10.92 -10.90 5.02
C ILE A 119 -11.16 -10.70 6.52
N LEU A 120 -11.63 -9.51 6.92
CA LEU A 120 -11.78 -9.18 8.34
C LEU A 120 -12.67 -10.18 9.11
N PRO A 121 -13.81 -10.66 8.60
CA PRO A 121 -14.57 -11.71 9.26
C PRO A 121 -13.75 -12.98 9.54
N VAL A 122 -12.94 -13.41 8.58
CA VAL A 122 -12.04 -14.57 8.73
C VAL A 122 -11.04 -14.35 9.86
N MET A 123 -10.36 -13.20 9.87
CA MET A 123 -9.36 -12.88 10.90
C MET A 123 -9.99 -12.70 12.29
N ARG A 124 -11.22 -12.17 12.37
CA ARG A 124 -11.96 -12.05 13.63
C ARG A 124 -12.32 -13.41 14.21
N ASP A 125 -12.80 -14.33 13.38
CA ASP A 125 -13.12 -15.71 13.82
C ASP A 125 -11.85 -16.45 14.26
N GLN A 126 -10.72 -16.20 13.59
CA GLN A 126 -9.41 -16.70 13.97
C GLN A 126 -8.86 -16.06 15.27
N LYS A 127 -9.34 -14.87 15.64
CA LYS A 127 -8.75 -13.99 16.67
C LYS A 127 -7.25 -13.75 16.45
N SER A 128 -6.86 -13.69 15.18
CA SER A 128 -5.49 -13.40 14.77
C SER A 128 -5.45 -13.02 13.31
N GLY A 129 -4.66 -12.00 12.97
CA GLY A 129 -4.35 -11.69 11.59
C GLY A 129 -3.51 -10.43 11.45
N THR A 130 -2.89 -10.26 10.29
CA THR A 130 -2.20 -9.01 9.93
C THR A 130 -2.59 -8.59 8.51
N VAL A 131 -2.99 -7.34 8.35
CA VAL A 131 -3.28 -6.73 7.04
C VAL A 131 -2.21 -5.69 6.73
N ALA A 132 -1.44 -5.95 5.67
CA ALA A 132 -0.42 -5.05 5.16
C ALA A 132 -0.91 -4.35 3.90
N PHE A 133 -0.79 -3.03 3.86
CA PHE A 133 -1.02 -2.21 2.68
C PHE A 133 0.32 -1.75 2.11
N MET A 134 0.46 -1.85 0.79
CA MET A 134 1.56 -1.20 0.09
C MET A 134 1.19 0.27 -0.17
N GLY A 135 1.62 1.13 0.74
CA GLY A 135 1.60 2.59 0.62
C GLY A 135 2.68 3.09 -0.34
N SER A 136 3.19 4.29 -0.09
CA SER A 136 4.26 4.92 -0.87
C SER A 136 4.78 6.14 -0.13
N ILE A 137 5.99 6.59 -0.45
CA ILE A 137 6.40 7.98 -0.19
C ILE A 137 5.40 9.02 -0.69
N GLY A 138 4.63 8.68 -1.73
CA GLY A 138 3.55 9.52 -2.25
C GLY A 138 2.40 9.75 -1.27
N GLY A 139 2.30 8.97 -0.19
CA GLY A 139 1.35 9.18 0.90
C GLY A 139 1.79 10.25 1.92
N TRP A 140 3.06 10.69 1.87
CA TRP A 140 3.57 11.82 2.67
C TRP A 140 3.76 13.10 1.85
N GLY A 141 3.81 13.00 0.53
CA GLY A 141 3.97 14.15 -0.35
C GLY A 141 3.66 13.81 -1.80
N ALA A 142 2.74 14.55 -2.39
CA ALA A 142 2.48 14.47 -3.82
C ALA A 142 3.57 15.24 -4.59
N VAL A 143 4.05 14.64 -5.68
CA VAL A 143 4.88 15.33 -6.67
C VAL A 143 4.05 15.62 -7.92
N PRO A 144 4.46 16.56 -8.77
CA PRO A 144 3.76 16.79 -10.02
C PRO A 144 3.58 15.50 -10.81
N ASN A 145 2.45 15.40 -11.52
CA ASN A 145 2.03 14.24 -12.29
C ASN A 145 1.64 12.99 -11.49
N SER A 146 1.55 13.05 -10.16
CA SER A 146 1.20 11.90 -9.32
C SER A 146 -0.10 12.08 -8.53
N SER A 147 -0.91 13.09 -8.83
CA SER A 147 -2.05 13.51 -7.99
C SER A 147 -3.01 12.36 -7.65
N ALA A 148 -3.53 11.65 -8.65
CA ALA A 148 -4.46 10.54 -8.43
C ALA A 148 -3.82 9.38 -7.64
N TYR A 149 -2.57 9.04 -7.95
CA TYR A 149 -1.83 8.00 -7.25
C TYR A 149 -1.56 8.39 -5.78
N ALA A 150 -1.01 9.57 -5.56
CA ALA A 150 -0.71 10.09 -4.23
C ALA A 150 -1.98 10.18 -3.38
N ALA A 151 -3.08 10.70 -3.93
CA ALA A 151 -4.37 10.74 -3.25
C ALA A 151 -4.83 9.34 -2.77
N CYS A 152 -4.68 8.30 -3.61
CA CYS A 152 -4.98 6.93 -3.21
C CYS A 152 -4.08 6.45 -2.06
N LYS A 153 -2.78 6.80 -2.07
CA LYS A 153 -1.83 6.38 -1.03
C LYS A 153 -2.06 7.10 0.29
N TYR A 154 -2.37 8.39 0.27
CA TYR A 154 -2.90 9.12 1.44
C TYR A 154 -4.18 8.48 1.98
N ALA A 155 -5.11 8.10 1.10
CA ALA A 155 -6.37 7.47 1.53
C ALA A 155 -6.14 6.10 2.22
N LEU A 156 -5.17 5.31 1.76
CA LEU A 156 -4.79 4.06 2.43
C LEU A 156 -4.19 4.30 3.82
N GLU A 157 -3.41 5.37 3.99
CA GLU A 157 -2.85 5.74 5.29
C GLU A 157 -3.96 6.10 6.30
N ALA A 158 -4.95 6.88 5.89
CA ALA A 158 -6.09 7.23 6.73
C ALA A 158 -6.98 6.00 7.02
N LEU A 159 -7.23 5.15 6.02
CA LEU A 159 -7.97 3.90 6.19
C LEU A 159 -7.31 3.01 7.24
N THR A 160 -5.98 2.92 7.23
CA THR A 160 -5.24 2.06 8.15
C THR A 160 -5.28 2.56 9.58
N GLU A 161 -5.20 3.88 9.81
CA GLU A 161 -5.41 4.49 11.13
C GLU A 161 -6.81 4.21 11.69
N ALA A 162 -7.84 4.39 10.85
CA ALA A 162 -9.21 4.12 11.23
C ALA A 162 -9.40 2.64 11.59
N LEU A 163 -8.96 1.72 10.72
CA LEU A 163 -9.05 0.28 10.97
C LEU A 163 -8.35 -0.13 12.26
N GLN A 164 -7.12 0.33 12.49
CA GLN A 164 -6.39 -0.02 13.70
C GLN A 164 -7.10 0.48 14.97
N SER A 165 -7.66 1.70 14.92
CA SER A 165 -8.37 2.29 16.06
C SER A 165 -9.69 1.56 16.35
N GLU A 166 -10.47 1.27 15.30
CA GLU A 166 -11.72 0.52 15.41
C GLU A 166 -11.49 -0.88 15.96
N PHE A 167 -10.52 -1.61 15.41
CA PHE A 167 -10.24 -2.98 15.83
C PHE A 167 -9.63 -3.06 17.22
N ALA A 168 -8.76 -2.13 17.60
CA ALA A 168 -8.25 -2.03 18.97
C ALA A 168 -9.39 -1.83 19.97
N ALA A 169 -10.36 -0.96 19.65
CA ALA A 169 -11.50 -0.68 20.52
C ALA A 169 -12.50 -1.84 20.62
N LEU A 170 -12.75 -2.56 19.52
CA LEU A 170 -13.78 -3.60 19.45
C LEU A 170 -13.27 -5.01 19.78
N PHE A 171 -12.03 -5.33 19.41
CA PHE A 171 -11.48 -6.68 19.40
C PHE A 171 -10.09 -6.76 20.06
N GLY A 172 -9.57 -5.67 20.63
CA GLY A 172 -8.20 -5.61 21.13
C GLY A 172 -7.17 -5.65 19.99
N ASN A 173 -5.96 -6.12 20.30
CA ASN A 173 -4.82 -6.08 19.35
C ASN A 173 -4.55 -7.45 18.68
N ASP A 174 -5.58 -8.29 18.56
CA ASP A 174 -5.48 -9.61 17.92
C ASP A 174 -5.27 -9.51 16.40
N ILE A 175 -5.77 -8.42 15.79
CA ILE A 175 -5.61 -8.13 14.36
C ILE A 175 -4.81 -6.84 14.22
N ASN A 176 -3.71 -6.91 13.46
CA ASN A 176 -2.80 -5.80 13.26
C ASN A 176 -2.89 -5.23 11.84
N PHE A 177 -2.69 -3.93 11.71
CA PHE A 177 -2.68 -3.24 10.42
C PHE A 177 -1.38 -2.47 10.24
N ILE A 178 -0.84 -2.47 9.02
CA ILE A 178 0.37 -1.72 8.69
C ILE A 178 0.32 -1.18 7.26
N VAL A 179 0.81 0.04 7.07
CA VAL A 179 1.17 0.57 5.77
C VAL A 179 2.68 0.59 5.63
N PHE A 180 3.21 -0.12 4.64
CA PHE A 180 4.60 0.06 4.23
C PHE A 180 4.70 1.22 3.24
N GLU A 181 5.65 2.12 3.45
CA GLU A 181 5.81 3.35 2.67
C GLU A 181 7.15 3.32 1.92
N PRO A 182 7.26 2.46 0.89
CA PRO A 182 8.49 2.36 0.11
C PRO A 182 8.76 3.64 -0.67
N GLY A 183 10.03 4.01 -0.71
CA GLY A 183 10.58 4.95 -1.69
C GLY A 183 10.72 4.30 -3.06
N TYR A 184 11.75 4.74 -3.79
CA TYR A 184 12.07 4.20 -5.10
C TYR A 184 12.80 2.86 -4.95
N PHE A 185 12.13 1.78 -5.33
CA PHE A 185 12.70 0.43 -5.42
C PHE A 185 12.72 -0.06 -6.86
N ARG A 186 13.77 -0.83 -7.22
CA ARG A 186 13.94 -1.44 -8.55
C ARG A 186 12.86 -2.48 -8.82
N THR A 187 11.71 -2.01 -9.24
CA THR A 187 10.50 -2.79 -9.53
C THR A 187 9.91 -2.29 -10.84
N GLU A 188 8.91 -3.01 -11.36
CA GLU A 188 8.25 -2.62 -12.60
C GLU A 188 7.31 -1.41 -12.45
N ILE A 189 7.21 -0.76 -11.28
CA ILE A 189 6.23 0.32 -11.05
C ILE A 189 6.44 1.52 -11.99
N PHE A 190 7.68 1.80 -12.38
CA PHE A 190 8.03 2.84 -13.36
C PHE A 190 8.16 2.32 -14.79
N SER A 191 7.90 1.03 -15.04
CA SER A 191 7.88 0.51 -16.39
C SER A 191 6.65 1.04 -17.14
N THR A 192 6.70 1.04 -18.46
CA THR A 192 5.61 1.57 -19.31
C THR A 192 4.29 0.81 -19.16
N SER A 193 4.33 -0.40 -18.58
CA SER A 193 3.11 -1.18 -18.32
C SER A 193 2.42 -0.83 -17.00
N ASN A 194 3.12 -0.18 -16.06
CA ASN A 194 2.57 0.19 -14.75
C ASN A 194 2.52 1.70 -14.52
N ALA A 195 3.20 2.50 -15.34
CA ALA A 195 3.13 3.95 -15.31
C ALA A 195 2.51 4.47 -16.61
N ILE A 196 1.25 4.89 -16.52
CA ILE A 196 0.44 5.22 -17.69
C ILE A 196 0.56 6.71 -17.96
N HIS A 197 1.09 7.10 -19.13
CA HIS A 197 1.17 8.50 -19.58
C HIS A 197 0.13 8.76 -20.68
N PRO A 198 -0.88 9.62 -20.48
CA PRO A 198 -1.74 10.07 -21.58
C PRO A 198 -0.96 10.95 -22.56
N PRO A 199 -1.34 10.98 -23.85
CA PRO A 199 -1.04 12.12 -24.69
C PRO A 199 -1.72 13.38 -24.13
N THR A 200 -1.11 14.54 -24.33
CA THR A 200 -1.69 15.83 -23.95
C THR A 200 -2.45 16.46 -25.11
N ASP A 201 -3.59 17.06 -24.81
CA ASP A 201 -4.33 17.93 -25.73
C ASP A 201 -4.08 19.43 -25.43
N LEU A 202 -3.23 19.74 -24.45
CA LEU A 202 -2.88 21.09 -24.01
C LEU A 202 -1.41 21.39 -24.33
N PRO A 203 -1.10 22.11 -25.42
CA PRO A 203 0.28 22.39 -25.85
C PRO A 203 1.16 23.03 -24.77
N GLU A 204 0.57 23.77 -23.83
CA GLU A 204 1.25 24.40 -22.69
C GLU A 204 1.89 23.39 -21.74
N TYR A 205 1.36 22.16 -21.68
CA TYR A 205 1.82 21.09 -20.80
C TYR A 205 2.80 20.12 -21.47
N GLU A 206 2.96 20.16 -22.80
CA GLU A 206 3.80 19.21 -23.57
C GLU A 206 5.23 19.15 -23.04
N ALA A 207 5.91 20.30 -22.91
CA ALA A 207 7.29 20.36 -22.43
C ALA A 207 7.43 19.82 -20.99
N PHE A 208 6.42 20.08 -20.15
CA PHE A 208 6.39 19.60 -18.77
C PHE A 208 6.21 18.08 -18.70
N ASN A 209 5.27 17.54 -19.49
CA ASN A 209 4.97 16.11 -19.57
C ASN A 209 6.15 15.32 -20.14
N GLN A 210 6.79 15.81 -21.21
CA GLN A 210 8.03 15.22 -21.75
C GLN A 210 9.16 15.20 -20.71
N ALA A 211 9.34 16.28 -19.95
CA ALA A 211 10.35 16.35 -18.90
C ALA A 211 10.07 15.37 -17.76
N SER A 212 8.79 15.19 -17.38
CA SER A 212 8.35 14.21 -16.39
C SER A 212 8.60 12.77 -16.86
N GLU A 213 8.18 12.44 -18.08
CA GLU A 213 8.40 11.12 -18.67
C GLU A 213 9.90 10.80 -18.79
N LYS A 214 10.72 11.78 -19.19
CA LYS A 214 12.19 11.66 -19.19
C LYS A 214 12.76 11.44 -17.79
N ARG A 215 12.25 12.14 -16.78
CA ARG A 215 12.66 11.94 -15.38
C ARG A 215 12.34 10.53 -14.92
N GLN A 216 11.13 10.05 -15.19
CA GLN A 216 10.72 8.71 -14.84
C GLN A 216 11.59 7.65 -15.53
N ARG A 217 11.84 7.77 -16.84
CA ARG A 217 12.74 6.85 -17.56
C ARG A 217 14.15 6.82 -16.97
N LYS A 218 14.64 7.96 -16.46
CA LYS A 218 15.93 8.01 -15.76
C LYS A 218 15.89 7.32 -14.41
N ILE A 219 14.77 7.40 -13.67
CA ILE A 219 14.59 6.72 -12.39
C ILE A 219 14.52 5.20 -12.60
N TYR A 220 13.79 4.76 -13.63
CA TYR A 220 13.60 3.34 -13.90
C TYR A 220 14.94 2.60 -14.08
N GLN A 221 15.14 1.54 -13.30
CA GLN A 221 16.38 0.75 -13.17
C GLN A 221 17.57 1.46 -12.47
N ASN A 222 17.41 2.73 -12.08
CA ASN A 222 18.39 3.48 -11.28
C ASN A 222 17.88 3.77 -9.86
N GLU A 223 16.79 3.13 -9.45
CA GLU A 223 16.25 3.29 -8.10
C GLU A 223 17.28 2.82 -7.05
N PRO A 224 17.37 3.52 -5.90
CA PRO A 224 18.29 3.16 -4.82
C PRO A 224 17.84 1.91 -4.05
N GLY A 225 16.52 1.64 -3.99
CA GLY A 225 15.95 0.55 -3.22
C GLY A 225 16.11 -0.81 -3.89
N ASP A 226 16.58 -1.79 -3.12
CA ASP A 226 16.67 -3.19 -3.52
C ASP A 226 15.39 -3.94 -3.09
N PRO A 227 14.59 -4.46 -4.04
CA PRO A 227 13.32 -5.11 -3.71
C PRO A 227 13.48 -6.41 -2.90
N VAL A 228 14.61 -7.11 -3.02
CA VAL A 228 14.89 -8.31 -2.23
C VAL A 228 15.00 -7.93 -0.77
N LYS A 229 15.83 -6.92 -0.48
CA LYS A 229 16.02 -6.41 0.89
C LYS A 229 14.75 -5.76 1.43
N GLY A 230 14.06 -4.96 0.61
CA GLY A 230 12.82 -4.28 1.01
C GLY A 230 11.77 -5.27 1.51
N VAL A 231 11.49 -6.31 0.73
CA VAL A 231 10.52 -7.33 1.12
C VAL A 231 11.00 -8.20 2.29
N ALA A 232 12.31 -8.51 2.37
CA ALA A 232 12.85 -9.20 3.54
C ALA A 232 12.56 -8.43 4.84
N ARG A 233 12.72 -7.10 4.82
CA ARG A 233 12.36 -6.23 5.97
C ARG A 233 10.86 -6.21 6.23
N MET A 234 10.02 -6.17 5.19
CA MET A 234 8.57 -6.24 5.36
C MET A 234 8.14 -7.56 6.01
N ILE A 235 8.67 -8.70 5.55
CA ILE A 235 8.37 -10.02 6.12
C ILE A 235 8.86 -10.12 7.57
N GLU A 236 10.07 -9.61 7.87
CA GLU A 236 10.59 -9.54 9.24
C GLU A 236 9.64 -8.77 10.16
N VAL A 237 9.14 -7.60 9.73
CA VAL A 237 8.16 -6.80 10.48
C VAL A 237 6.84 -7.54 10.66
N LEU A 238 6.29 -8.10 9.58
CA LEU A 238 5.01 -8.84 9.60
C LEU A 238 5.05 -10.10 10.47
N THR A 239 6.24 -10.65 10.73
CA THR A 239 6.43 -11.87 11.51
C THR A 239 7.09 -11.63 12.86
N GLY A 240 7.46 -10.39 13.20
CA GLY A 240 8.20 -10.07 14.41
C GLY A 240 9.58 -10.74 14.50
N THR A 241 10.21 -11.02 13.36
CA THR A 241 11.51 -11.72 13.27
C THR A 241 12.63 -10.84 12.72
N GLY A 242 13.86 -11.35 12.65
CA GLY A 242 15.00 -10.65 12.06
C GLY A 242 15.24 -9.29 12.71
N LEU A 243 15.34 -8.23 11.90
CA LEU A 243 15.58 -6.86 12.40
C LEU A 243 14.38 -6.24 13.13
N ALA A 244 13.20 -6.87 13.06
CA ALA A 244 12.00 -6.45 13.79
C ALA A 244 11.88 -7.10 15.18
N THR A 245 12.75 -8.07 15.52
CA THR A 245 12.69 -8.75 16.82
C THR A 245 12.74 -7.76 17.98
N GLY A 246 11.76 -7.83 18.88
CA GLY A 246 11.65 -6.97 20.07
C GLY A 246 11.21 -5.53 19.79
N LYS A 247 10.84 -5.19 18.56
CA LYS A 247 10.25 -3.88 18.22
C LYS A 247 8.73 -3.92 18.33
N THR A 248 8.14 -2.80 18.74
CA THR A 248 6.69 -2.61 18.67
C THR A 248 6.24 -2.65 17.21
N PHE A 249 5.13 -3.36 16.94
CA PHE A 249 4.54 -3.43 15.62
C PHE A 249 4.07 -2.03 15.17
N PRO A 250 4.60 -1.47 14.07
CA PRO A 250 4.28 -0.10 13.67
C PRO A 250 3.04 -0.05 12.78
N LEU A 251 2.28 1.04 12.87
CA LEU A 251 1.15 1.31 11.98
C LEU A 251 1.60 1.77 10.58
N ARG A 252 2.72 2.48 10.51
CA ARG A 252 3.35 2.99 9.28
C ARG A 252 4.85 2.74 9.32
N LEU A 253 5.43 2.30 8.21
CA LEU A 253 6.87 2.09 8.12
C LEU A 253 7.47 2.57 6.79
N PRO A 254 8.21 3.70 6.81
CA PRO A 254 9.06 4.14 5.72
C PRO A 254 10.15 3.12 5.39
N LEU A 255 10.32 2.81 4.11
CA LEU A 255 11.38 1.92 3.61
C LEU A 255 12.19 2.62 2.52
N GLY A 256 13.50 2.73 2.73
CA GLY A 256 14.41 3.48 1.87
C GLY A 256 14.84 4.81 2.48
N SER A 257 16.06 5.25 2.17
CA SER A 257 16.62 6.52 2.69
C SER A 257 15.88 7.74 2.15
N ASP A 258 15.42 7.66 0.90
CA ASP A 258 14.56 8.63 0.24
C ASP A 258 13.20 8.75 0.95
N SER A 259 12.56 7.61 1.27
CA SER A 259 11.31 7.60 2.04
C SER A 259 11.48 8.23 3.42
N LEU A 260 12.49 7.78 4.15
CA LEU A 260 12.82 8.34 5.47
C LEU A 260 13.06 9.85 5.42
N HIS A 261 13.75 10.34 4.38
CA HIS A 261 14.01 11.77 4.21
C HIS A 261 12.72 12.55 3.95
N VAL A 262 11.88 12.09 3.03
CA VAL A 262 10.61 12.75 2.67
C VAL A 262 9.68 12.81 3.89
N VAL A 263 9.50 11.71 4.61
CA VAL A 263 8.65 11.66 5.80
C VAL A 263 9.16 12.64 6.86
N ARG A 264 10.45 12.59 7.20
CA ARG A 264 11.03 13.51 8.19
C ARG A 264 10.86 14.97 7.80
N LYS A 265 11.15 15.31 6.54
CA LYS A 265 11.01 16.68 6.05
C LYS A 265 9.56 17.15 6.15
N LYS A 266 8.59 16.33 5.71
CA LYS A 266 7.17 16.67 5.78
C LYS A 266 6.71 16.92 7.21
N CYS A 267 7.10 16.07 8.16
CA CYS A 267 6.77 16.28 9.57
C CYS A 267 7.35 17.59 10.10
N GLN A 268 8.62 17.89 9.80
CA GLN A 268 9.28 19.14 10.23
C GLN A 268 8.62 20.38 9.62
N ASP A 269 8.29 20.34 8.32
CA ASP A 269 7.62 21.44 7.64
C ASP A 269 6.22 21.68 8.23
N THR A 270 5.46 20.61 8.53
CA THR A 270 4.14 20.72 9.15
C THR A 270 4.22 21.32 10.55
N LEU A 271 5.16 20.88 11.39
CA LEU A 271 5.35 21.47 12.72
C LEU A 271 5.70 22.95 12.63
N LYS A 272 6.63 23.31 11.73
CA LYS A 272 6.98 24.71 11.50
C LYS A 272 5.77 25.55 11.09
N LEU A 273 4.89 25.02 10.23
CA LEU A 273 3.67 25.71 9.83
C LEU A 273 2.73 25.91 11.03
N CYS A 274 2.54 24.90 11.87
CA CYS A 274 1.74 25.03 13.09
C CYS A 274 2.30 26.10 14.01
N ASP A 275 3.61 26.14 14.22
CA ASP A 275 4.28 27.12 15.07
C ASP A 275 4.15 28.55 14.49
N GLU A 276 4.31 28.71 13.17
CA GLU A 276 4.22 30.01 12.49
C GLU A 276 2.79 30.58 12.47
N TRP A 277 1.77 29.72 12.42
CA TRP A 277 0.35 30.11 12.32
C TRP A 277 -0.44 29.84 13.61
N GLU A 278 0.24 29.58 14.73
CA GLU A 278 -0.40 29.15 15.98
C GLU A 278 -1.45 30.16 16.46
N ASP A 279 -1.13 31.45 16.41
CA ASP A 279 -2.04 32.53 16.82
C ASP A 279 -3.33 32.53 15.98
N VAL A 280 -3.21 32.39 14.66
CA VAL A 280 -4.36 32.29 13.74
C VAL A 280 -5.17 31.04 14.02
N ILE A 281 -4.52 29.87 14.13
CA ILE A 281 -5.17 28.58 14.37
C ILE A 281 -5.96 28.61 15.68
N MET A 282 -5.32 29.03 16.78
CA MET A 282 -5.90 29.03 18.13
C MET A 282 -6.92 30.15 18.34
N SER A 283 -6.88 31.24 17.55
CA SER A 283 -7.86 32.34 17.66
C SER A 283 -9.32 31.95 17.37
N THR A 284 -9.53 30.75 16.82
CA THR A 284 -10.87 30.23 16.48
C THR A 284 -11.53 29.46 17.62
N ASP A 285 -10.80 29.18 18.70
CA ASP A 285 -11.36 28.52 19.88
C ASP A 285 -12.38 29.41 20.57
N LEU A 286 -13.40 28.79 21.15
CA LEU A 286 -14.28 29.50 22.08
C LEU A 286 -13.44 30.02 23.26
N PRO A 287 -13.69 31.25 23.75
CA PRO A 287 -13.06 31.72 24.97
C PRO A 287 -13.23 30.69 26.08
N SER A 288 -12.14 30.34 26.76
CA SER A 288 -12.20 29.37 27.85
C SER A 288 -13.26 29.81 28.88
N LYS A 289 -14.17 28.92 29.28
CA LYS A 289 -15.20 29.20 30.30
C LYS A 289 -14.65 29.40 31.73
N ALA A 290 -13.37 29.74 31.87
CA ALA A 290 -12.68 29.79 33.15
C ALA A 290 -13.02 31.01 34.03
N ASN A 291 -13.94 31.90 33.62
CA ASN A 291 -14.29 33.13 34.38
C ASN A 291 -15.80 33.42 34.49
N GLU A 292 -16.69 32.42 34.45
CA GLU A 292 -18.14 32.63 34.67
C GLU A 292 -18.60 32.40 36.14
N HIS A 293 -17.66 32.26 37.09
CA HIS A 293 -17.95 32.07 38.52
C HIS A 293 -17.19 33.04 39.43
N LEU A 294 -17.25 34.34 39.10
CA LEU A 294 -16.98 35.44 40.05
C LEU A 294 -18.16 36.40 40.08
#